data_AF-A0A2D5EPR0-F1
#
_entry.id   AF-A0A2D5EPR0-F1
#
_cell.length_a   1.000
_cell.length_b   1.000
_cell.length_c   1.000
_cell.angle_alpha   90.00
_cell.angle_beta   90.00
_cell.angle_gamma   90.00
#
_symmetry.space_group_name_H-M   'P 1'
#
loop_
_entity.id
_entity.type
_entity.pdbx_description
1 polymer ?
#
loop_
_entity_poly.entity_id
_entity_poly.type
_entity_poly.pdbx_seq_one_letter_code
_entity_poly.pdbx_strand_id
1 'polypeptide(L)'
;MGLLQPALLVIRRKSRSLFSQLDSALDNVVGNVAEGDGKVGGHRRQSFLVTLGEAREARGRLATAYVKGYVSLDEVVPGAEKLREVERILGRFV
;
A
#
# COMPACT_ATOMS: atom_id res chain seq x y z
N MET A 1 -3.43 1.34 17.10
CA MET A 1 -3.44 0.07 16.36
C MET A 1 -3.94 0.35 14.96
N GLY A 2 -3.16 0.02 13.94
CA GLY A 2 -3.44 0.41 12.55
C GLY A 2 -4.56 -0.41 11.90
N LEU A 3 -5.22 0.16 10.89
CA LEU A 3 -6.38 -0.43 10.19
C LEU A 3 -6.12 -1.83 9.58
N LEU A 4 -4.85 -2.17 9.30
CA LEU A 4 -4.46 -3.46 8.69
C LEU A 4 -3.79 -4.43 9.69
N GLN A 5 -3.55 -4.03 10.93
CA GLN A 5 -2.70 -4.78 11.86
C GLN A 5 -3.20 -6.22 12.12
N PRO A 6 -4.50 -6.48 12.34
CA PRO A 6 -5.01 -7.84 12.48
C PRO A 6 -4.79 -8.68 11.20
N ALA A 7 -5.12 -8.13 10.03
CA ALA A 7 -4.96 -8.80 8.74
C ALA A 7 -3.48 -9.12 8.45
N LEU A 8 -2.56 -8.19 8.73
CA LEU A 8 -1.12 -8.40 8.55
C LEU A 8 -0.58 -9.57 9.39
N LEU A 9 -1.08 -9.74 10.63
CA LEU A 9 -0.69 -10.87 11.48
C LEU A 9 -1.21 -12.21 10.92
N VAL A 10 -2.41 -12.22 10.33
CA VAL A 10 -2.95 -13.41 9.66
C VAL A 10 -2.14 -13.71 8.40
N ILE A 11 -1.92 -12.71 7.55
CA ILE A 11 -1.14 -12.84 6.31
C ILE A 11 0.29 -13.32 6.63
N ARG A 12 0.95 -12.78 7.65
CA ARG A 12 2.29 -13.22 8.08
C ARG A 12 2.35 -14.69 8.46
N ARG A 13 1.31 -15.19 9.13
CA ARG A 13 1.19 -16.60 9.53
C ARG A 13 0.91 -17.52 8.34
N LYS A 14 0.10 -17.07 7.37
CA LYS A 14 -0.29 -17.86 6.19
C LYS A 14 0.73 -17.81 5.06
N SER A 15 1.41 -16.68 4.87
CA SER A 15 2.41 -16.46 3.81
C SER A 15 3.38 -15.35 4.18
N ARG A 16 4.60 -15.73 4.61
CA ARG A 16 5.68 -14.77 4.91
C ARG A 16 6.07 -13.93 3.69
N SER A 17 6.07 -14.52 2.50
CA SER A 17 6.40 -13.81 1.26
C SER A 17 5.37 -12.71 0.96
N LEU A 18 4.06 -13.04 1.02
CA LEU A 18 3.01 -12.05 0.79
C LEU A 18 3.05 -10.94 1.84
N PHE A 19 3.27 -11.29 3.11
CA PHE A 19 3.46 -10.31 4.18
C PHE A 19 4.63 -9.37 3.87
N SER A 20 5.81 -9.90 3.58
CA SER A 20 7.00 -9.08 3.31
C SER A 20 6.79 -8.12 2.15
N GLN A 21 6.16 -8.58 1.06
CA GLN A 21 5.91 -7.70 -0.08
C GLN A 21 4.86 -6.62 0.22
N LEU A 22 3.86 -6.93 1.06
CA LEU A 22 2.85 -5.95 1.48
C LEU A 22 3.45 -4.93 2.45
N ASP A 23 4.22 -5.38 3.43
CA ASP A 23 4.90 -4.55 4.42
C ASP A 23 5.87 -3.56 3.74
N SER A 24 6.73 -4.07 2.85
CA SER A 24 7.63 -3.24 2.05
C SER A 24 6.90 -2.22 1.17
N ALA A 25 5.79 -2.61 0.52
CA ALA A 25 5.01 -1.67 -0.29
C ALA A 25 4.37 -0.56 0.57
N LEU A 26 3.95 -0.86 1.80
CA LEU A 26 3.40 0.13 2.72
C LEU A 26 4.47 1.11 3.23
N ASP A 27 5.65 0.60 3.59
CA ASP A 27 6.77 1.42 4.04
C ASP A 27 7.29 2.35 2.94
N ASN A 28 7.42 1.83 1.72
CA ASN A 28 7.91 2.62 0.60
C ASN A 28 6.94 3.74 0.21
N VAL A 29 5.63 3.55 0.32
CA VAL A 29 4.65 4.62 0.07
C VAL A 29 4.91 5.81 0.99
N VAL A 30 5.18 5.58 2.28
CA VAL A 30 5.50 6.66 3.22
C VAL A 30 6.83 7.32 2.88
N GLY A 31 7.86 6.51 2.59
CA GLY A 31 9.19 7.00 2.23
C GLY A 31 9.19 7.86 0.96
N ASN A 32 8.54 7.39 -0.11
CA ASN A 32 8.53 8.07 -1.40
C ASN A 32 7.68 9.35 -1.43
N VAL A 33 6.63 9.45 -0.59
CA VAL A 33 5.92 10.73 -0.37
C VAL A 33 6.84 11.75 0.27
N ALA A 34 7.54 11.37 1.34
CA ALA A 34 8.45 12.27 2.05
C ALA A 34 9.60 12.73 1.16
N GLU A 35 10.17 11.82 0.36
CA GLU A 35 11.24 12.15 -0.59
C GLU A 35 10.72 13.03 -1.74
N GLY A 36 9.52 12.74 -2.26
CA GLY A 36 8.88 13.52 -3.33
C GLY A 36 8.56 14.95 -2.93
N ASP A 37 8.19 15.20 -1.68
CA ASP A 37 7.88 16.55 -1.19
C ASP A 37 9.10 17.48 -1.16
N GLY A 38 10.30 16.92 -0.97
CA GLY A 38 11.56 17.65 -1.04
C GLY A 38 12.09 17.91 -2.46
N LYS A 39 11.46 17.33 -3.49
CA LYS A 39 11.92 17.43 -4.89
C LYS A 39 11.18 18.52 -5.68
N VAL A 40 11.80 18.99 -6.77
CA VAL A 40 11.21 19.95 -7.70
C VAL A 40 11.13 19.40 -9.13
N GLY A 41 10.19 19.91 -9.93
CA GLY A 41 10.07 19.59 -11.35
C GLY A 41 9.81 18.11 -11.65
N GLY A 42 10.45 17.58 -12.69
CA GLY A 42 10.24 16.20 -13.18
C GLY A 42 10.54 15.11 -12.13
N HIS A 43 11.51 15.34 -11.25
CA HIS A 43 11.87 14.39 -10.20
C HIS A 43 10.76 14.25 -9.14
N ARG A 44 10.02 15.34 -8.84
CA ARG A 44 8.85 15.28 -7.96
C ARG A 44 7.74 14.42 -8.56
N ARG A 45 7.43 14.65 -9.85
CA ARG A 45 6.41 13.87 -10.57
C ARG A 45 6.78 12.38 -10.62
N GLN A 46 8.05 12.06 -10.88
CA GLN A 46 8.52 10.68 -10.89
C GLN A 46 8.37 10.01 -9.53
N SER A 47 8.74 10.67 -8.43
CA SER A 47 8.54 10.14 -7.07
C SER A 47 7.07 9.85 -6.79
N PHE A 48 6.14 10.73 -7.18
CA PHE A 48 4.71 10.47 -7.00
C PHE A 48 4.17 9.34 -7.89
N LEU A 49 4.68 9.17 -9.11
CA LEU A 49 4.32 8.03 -9.97
C LEU A 49 4.77 6.70 -9.34
N VAL A 50 6.00 6.65 -8.81
CA VAL A 50 6.50 5.46 -8.09
C VAL A 50 5.64 5.16 -6.88
N THR A 51 5.38 6.17 -6.04
CA THR A 51 4.52 6.04 -4.86
C THR A 51 3.11 5.54 -5.22
N LEU A 52 2.53 6.06 -6.30
CA LEU A 52 1.21 5.64 -6.78
C LEU A 52 1.21 4.17 -7.22
N GLY A 53 2.30 3.72 -7.86
CA GLY A 53 2.52 2.32 -8.20
C GLY A 53 2.51 1.43 -6.96
N GLU A 54 3.30 1.79 -5.95
CA GLU A 54 3.43 1.02 -4.71
C GLU A 54 2.13 0.95 -3.91
N ALA A 55 1.35 2.03 -3.86
CA ALA A 55 0.03 2.03 -3.21
C ALA A 55 -0.95 1.07 -3.90
N ARG A 56 -0.99 1.07 -5.24
CA ARG A 56 -1.80 0.12 -6.04
C ARG A 56 -1.36 -1.32 -5.81
N GLU A 57 -0.05 -1.52 -5.73
CA GLU A 57 0.58 -2.79 -5.47
C GLU A 57 0.23 -3.34 -4.07
N ALA A 58 0.29 -2.51 -3.04
CA ALA A 58 -0.15 -2.86 -1.69
C ALA A 58 -1.63 -3.29 -1.67
N ARG A 59 -2.51 -2.54 -2.37
CA ARG A 59 -3.92 -2.90 -2.50
C ARG A 59 -4.13 -4.22 -3.27
N GLY A 60 -3.34 -4.47 -4.31
CA GLY A 60 -3.33 -5.75 -5.03
C GLY A 60 -2.91 -6.93 -4.15
N ARG A 61 -1.98 -6.71 -3.22
CA ARG A 61 -1.55 -7.74 -2.25
C ARG A 61 -2.61 -8.04 -1.19
N LEU A 62 -3.36 -7.04 -0.74
CA LEU A 62 -4.55 -7.26 0.09
C LEU A 62 -5.61 -8.09 -0.66
N ALA A 63 -5.88 -7.76 -1.92
CA ALA A 63 -6.79 -8.55 -2.75
C ALA A 63 -6.30 -9.99 -2.95
N THR A 64 -4.98 -10.20 -3.11
CA THR A 64 -4.38 -11.54 -3.18
C THR A 64 -4.59 -12.33 -1.89
N ALA A 65 -4.45 -11.70 -0.73
CA ALA A 65 -4.71 -12.34 0.56
C ALA A 65 -6.17 -12.79 0.70
N TYR A 66 -7.11 -11.95 0.25
CA TYR A 66 -8.54 -12.28 0.21
C TYR A 66 -8.82 -13.45 -0.75
N VAL A 67 -8.33 -13.39 -1.99
CA VAL A 67 -8.54 -14.45 -3.00
C VAL A 67 -7.96 -15.80 -2.55
N LYS A 68 -6.84 -15.78 -1.80
CA LYS A 68 -6.25 -16.99 -1.22
C LYS A 68 -6.97 -17.50 0.04
N GLY A 69 -8.02 -16.80 0.50
CA GLY A 69 -8.77 -17.15 1.70
C GLY A 69 -7.98 -16.99 3.00
N TYR A 70 -6.94 -16.15 3.01
CA TYR A 70 -6.18 -15.89 4.23
C TYR A 70 -6.92 -14.96 5.18
N VAL A 71 -7.68 -14.01 4.63
CA VAL A 71 -8.42 -12.97 5.33
C VAL A 71 -9.79 -12.80 4.66
N SER A 72 -10.77 -12.32 5.41
CA SER A 72 -12.09 -11.94 4.89
C SER A 72 -12.06 -10.56 4.26
N LEU A 73 -13.13 -10.21 3.56
CA LEU A 73 -13.24 -8.91 2.89
C LEU A 73 -13.33 -7.77 3.91
N ASP A 74 -14.09 -7.96 4.99
CA ASP A 74 -14.26 -6.98 6.08
C ASP A 74 -12.94 -6.68 6.81
N GLU A 75 -12.02 -7.65 6.90
CA GLU A 75 -10.69 -7.46 7.50
C GLU A 75 -9.78 -6.54 6.67
N VAL A 76 -9.99 -6.42 5.35
CA VAL A 76 -9.09 -5.68 4.45
C VAL A 76 -9.70 -4.44 3.82
N VAL A 77 -11.04 -4.33 3.74
CA VAL A 77 -11.73 -3.17 3.14
C VAL A 77 -11.31 -1.83 3.75
N PRO A 78 -11.27 -1.65 5.09
CA PRO A 78 -10.90 -0.37 5.69
C PRO A 78 -9.50 0.10 5.27
N GLY A 79 -8.52 -0.82 5.26
CA GLY A 79 -7.16 -0.52 4.82
C GLY A 79 -7.06 -0.30 3.31
N ALA A 80 -7.78 -1.09 2.51
CA ALA A 80 -7.84 -0.94 1.06
C ALA A 80 -8.44 0.42 0.64
N GLU A 81 -9.46 0.90 1.36
CA GLU A 81 -10.05 2.23 1.10
C GLU A 81 -9.10 3.37 1.49
N LYS A 82 -8.28 3.22 2.54
CA LYS A 82 -7.22 4.18 2.83
C LYS A 82 -6.12 4.19 1.79
N LEU A 83 -5.71 3.04 1.27
CA LEU A 83 -4.78 2.97 0.13
C LEU A 83 -5.39 3.64 -1.11
N ARG A 84 -6.67 3.43 -1.39
CA ARG A 84 -7.39 4.10 -2.48
C ARG A 84 -7.43 5.62 -2.29
N GLU A 85 -7.59 6.10 -1.05
CA GLU A 85 -7.49 7.54 -0.73
C GLU A 85 -6.10 8.10 -1.03
N VAL A 86 -5.05 7.39 -0.63
CA VAL A 86 -3.66 7.74 -0.97
C VAL A 86 -3.45 7.77 -2.49
N GLU A 87 -3.93 6.75 -3.23
CA GLU A 87 -3.90 6.72 -4.69
C GLU A 87 -4.56 7.97 -5.32
N ARG A 88 -5.73 8.39 -4.79
CA ARG A 88 -6.43 9.60 -5.28
C ARG A 88 -5.65 10.87 -4.97
N ILE A 89 -5.00 10.98 -3.81
CA ILE A 89 -4.19 12.14 -3.44
C ILE A 89 -2.99 12.24 -4.38
N LEU A 90 -2.24 11.15 -4.53
CA LEU A 90 -1.06 11.08 -5.40
C LEU A 90 -1.41 11.36 -6.87
N GLY A 91 -2.55 10.84 -7.33
CA GLY A 91 -3.07 11.07 -8.68
C GLY A 91 -3.35 12.54 -9.03
N ARG A 92 -3.41 13.46 -8.04
CA ARG A 92 -3.55 14.90 -8.29
C ARG A 92 -2.23 15.57 -8.69
N PHE A 93 -1.10 14.90 -8.47
CA PHE A 93 0.23 15.46 -8.69
C PHE A 93 0.95 14.90 -9.94
N VAL A 94 0.31 13.98 -10.68
CA VAL A 94 0.92 13.25 -11.80
C VAL A 94 0.10 13.27 -13.07
#